data_AF-A0A1H8FZ63-F1
#
_entry.id   AF-A0A1H8FZ63-F1
#
_cell.length_a   1.000
_cell.length_b   1.000
_cell.length_c   1.000
_cell.angle_alpha   90.00
_cell.angle_beta   90.00
_cell.angle_gamma   90.00
#
_symmetry.space_group_name_H-M   'P 1'
#
loop_
_entity.id
_entity.type
_entity.pdbx_description
1 polymer ?
#
loop_
_entity_poly.entity_id
_entity_poly.type
_entity_poly.pdbx_seq_one_letter_code
_entity_poly.pdbx_strand_id
1 'polypeptide(L)'
;MKRLHLIIFIALLSGVTAVAKKQKQLVVLHTNDTHSTIMPLNPNLENQDIAGRAGFLRRINMIKEERKQNPDLLLFDSGDFSQGSGYYTLFKGEVEIGLMNEMGYDAVTIGNHEFDFGMDNMAKLFRMAKFPIVCSNYDCKGTVLEDLVKPYITLRRGDVKIGVFALAPKLKGLVFDGNCEGITFLDPAETAQKYIDILRKQEKCDLVICVSHLGWSTDKYSDQQVFSQVEGCDLVLGGHTHTYMPVLEYTPDKKGKQIPVDQNGKHAAFVGKLVLNLEK
;
A
#
# COMPACT_ATOMS: atom_id res chain seq x y z
N MET A 1 66.54 -37.45 42.93
CA MET A 1 65.86 -37.47 41.62
C MET A 1 64.39 -37.11 41.83
N LYS A 2 63.99 -35.84 41.60
CA LYS A 2 62.61 -35.38 41.75
C LYS A 2 61.88 -35.60 40.42
N ARG A 3 60.80 -36.40 40.41
CA ARG A 3 59.96 -36.64 39.22
C ARG A 3 58.97 -35.48 39.08
N LEU A 4 59.04 -34.78 37.96
CA LEU A 4 58.08 -33.74 37.57
C LEU A 4 56.89 -34.44 36.88
N HIS A 5 55.66 -34.19 37.32
CA HIS A 5 54.45 -34.65 36.65
C HIS A 5 53.86 -33.52 35.81
N LEU A 6 53.87 -33.70 34.49
CA LEU A 6 53.29 -32.80 33.52
C LEU A 6 51.79 -33.12 33.40
N ILE A 7 50.94 -32.27 33.96
CA ILE A 7 49.48 -32.34 33.79
C ILE A 7 49.15 -31.55 32.53
N ILE A 8 48.75 -32.24 31.46
CA ILE A 8 48.25 -31.64 30.22
C ILE A 8 46.75 -31.39 30.40
N PHE A 9 46.36 -30.11 30.54
CA PHE A 9 44.97 -29.69 30.46
C PHE A 9 44.53 -29.66 28.99
N ILE A 10 43.70 -30.62 28.59
CA ILE A 10 43.01 -30.57 27.29
C ILE A 10 41.77 -29.69 27.48
N ALA A 11 41.87 -28.43 27.05
CA ALA A 11 40.71 -27.54 26.96
C ALA A 11 39.86 -27.95 25.76
N LEU A 12 38.71 -28.58 26.00
CA LEU A 12 37.66 -28.73 24.99
C LEU A 12 37.06 -27.35 24.69
N LEU A 13 37.45 -26.76 23.55
CA LEU A 13 36.70 -25.64 22.96
C LEU A 13 35.40 -26.19 22.37
N SER A 14 34.30 -26.07 23.11
CA SER A 14 32.95 -26.16 22.56
C SER A 14 32.68 -24.92 21.70
N GLY A 15 32.89 -25.03 20.40
CA GLY A 15 32.53 -24.00 19.43
C GLY A 15 31.01 -23.84 19.36
N VAL A 16 30.46 -22.90 20.12
CA VAL A 16 29.10 -22.39 19.90
C VAL A 16 29.15 -21.50 18.67
N THR A 17 28.88 -22.08 17.50
CA THR A 17 28.65 -21.27 16.30
C THR A 17 27.31 -20.57 16.44
N ALA A 18 27.33 -19.31 16.83
CA ALA A 18 26.17 -18.43 16.71
C ALA A 18 25.86 -18.27 15.22
N VAL A 19 24.86 -19.02 14.73
CA VAL A 19 24.29 -18.77 13.41
C VAL A 19 23.55 -17.44 13.52
N ALA A 20 24.15 -16.37 13.02
CA ALA A 20 23.45 -15.11 12.86
C ALA A 20 22.23 -15.34 11.97
N LYS A 21 21.02 -15.30 12.53
CA LYS A 21 19.77 -15.27 11.77
C LYS A 21 19.87 -14.06 10.83
N LYS A 22 20.01 -14.29 9.52
CA LYS A 22 19.92 -13.23 8.53
C LYS A 22 18.57 -12.55 8.69
N GLN A 23 18.57 -11.28 9.10
CA GLN A 23 17.36 -10.48 9.27
C GLN A 23 16.61 -10.44 7.93
N LYS A 24 15.35 -10.87 7.93
CA LYS A 24 14.54 -10.88 6.71
C LYS A 24 14.03 -9.48 6.47
N GLN A 25 14.33 -8.94 5.30
CA GLN A 25 13.87 -7.64 4.86
C GLN A 25 12.81 -7.81 3.77
N LEU A 26 11.74 -7.05 3.88
CA LEU A 26 10.70 -6.93 2.87
C LEU A 26 10.67 -5.48 2.40
N VAL A 27 10.91 -5.26 1.11
CA VAL A 27 10.79 -3.93 0.50
C VAL A 27 9.36 -3.72 0.05
N VAL A 28 8.77 -2.61 0.49
CA VAL A 28 7.44 -2.17 0.07
C VAL A 28 7.60 -0.84 -0.66
N LEU A 29 7.18 -0.82 -1.92
CA LEU A 29 7.04 0.39 -2.71
C LEU A 29 5.57 0.79 -2.75
N HIS A 30 5.28 2.09 -2.73
CA HIS A 30 3.92 2.53 -2.98
C HIS A 30 3.80 3.92 -3.61
N THR A 31 2.66 4.13 -4.24
CA THR A 31 2.23 5.40 -4.81
C THR A 31 0.82 5.73 -4.38
N ASN A 32 0.45 7.00 -4.51
CA ASN A 32 -0.89 7.49 -4.23
C ASN A 32 -1.16 8.71 -5.13
N ASP A 33 -2.43 8.97 -5.40
CA ASP A 33 -2.91 10.23 -6.01
C ASP A 33 -2.15 10.57 -7.30
N THR A 34 -1.94 9.57 -8.15
CA THR A 34 -1.11 9.75 -9.35
C THR A 34 -1.79 10.61 -10.39
N HIS A 35 -3.12 10.77 -10.30
CA HIS A 35 -3.95 11.69 -11.05
C HIS A 35 -3.55 11.79 -12.53
N SER A 36 -3.52 10.65 -13.21
CA SER A 36 -3.27 10.59 -14.65
C SER A 36 -2.00 11.37 -15.07
N THR A 37 -0.99 11.52 -14.20
CA THR A 37 0.27 12.18 -14.55
C THR A 37 1.13 11.27 -15.41
N ILE A 38 0.67 11.03 -16.65
CA ILE A 38 1.29 10.15 -17.64
C ILE A 38 2.68 10.66 -17.99
N MET A 39 2.78 11.96 -18.28
CA MET A 39 4.02 12.66 -18.63
C MET A 39 4.68 13.27 -17.39
N PRO A 40 6.00 13.52 -17.43
CA PRO A 40 6.66 14.29 -16.37
C PRO A 40 6.01 15.66 -16.16
N LEU A 41 6.05 16.13 -14.92
CA LEU A 41 5.61 17.48 -14.57
C LEU A 41 6.50 18.53 -15.26
N ASN A 42 5.97 19.74 -15.43
CA ASN A 42 6.70 20.82 -16.10
C ASN A 42 8.06 21.07 -15.39
N PRO A 43 9.18 21.12 -16.11
CA PRO A 43 10.50 21.39 -15.52
C PRO A 43 10.63 22.82 -14.95
N ASN A 44 9.72 23.72 -15.30
CA ASN A 44 9.70 25.11 -14.83
C ASN A 44 8.66 25.35 -13.72
N LEU A 45 8.18 24.30 -13.03
CA LEU A 45 7.32 24.48 -11.86
C LEU A 45 8.06 25.27 -10.77
N GLU A 46 7.32 26.10 -10.03
CA GLU A 46 7.87 26.86 -8.89
C GLU A 46 8.45 25.92 -7.83
N ASN A 47 7.71 24.85 -7.50
CA ASN A 47 8.20 23.79 -6.62
C ASN A 47 9.27 22.93 -7.32
N GLN A 48 10.54 23.27 -7.04
CA GLN A 48 11.71 22.58 -7.61
C GLN A 48 11.86 21.12 -7.15
N ASP A 49 11.23 20.72 -6.03
CA ASP A 49 11.30 19.35 -5.55
C ASP A 49 10.54 18.37 -6.45
N ILE A 50 9.62 18.86 -7.29
CA ILE A 50 8.80 18.04 -8.19
C ILE A 50 8.94 18.43 -9.67
N ALA A 51 9.59 19.55 -9.97
CA ALA A 51 9.82 20.03 -11.33
C ALA A 51 10.55 18.97 -12.19
N GLY A 52 9.98 18.63 -13.36
CA GLY A 52 10.55 17.62 -14.26
C GLY A 52 10.50 16.16 -13.74
N ARG A 53 9.90 15.92 -12.56
CA ARG A 53 9.71 14.59 -11.97
C ARG A 53 8.38 13.97 -12.43
N ALA A 54 7.94 12.91 -11.74
CA ALA A 54 6.77 12.10 -12.10
C ALA A 54 6.91 11.42 -13.47
N GLY A 55 5.77 11.06 -14.07
CA GLY A 55 5.66 10.37 -15.35
C GLY A 55 5.78 8.85 -15.23
N PHE A 56 4.91 8.14 -15.95
CA PHE A 56 4.80 6.69 -15.84
C PHE A 56 6.05 5.97 -16.38
N LEU A 57 6.65 6.44 -17.48
CA LEU A 57 7.84 5.79 -18.06
C LEU A 57 9.03 5.80 -17.09
N ARG A 58 9.25 6.92 -16.40
CA ARG A 58 10.30 7.03 -15.37
C ARG A 58 10.03 6.06 -14.23
N ARG A 59 8.77 6.00 -13.77
CA ARG A 59 8.34 5.12 -12.68
C ARG A 59 8.46 3.64 -13.05
N ILE A 60 8.04 3.22 -14.25
CA ILE A 60 8.21 1.86 -14.76
C ILE A 60 9.68 1.45 -14.71
N ASN A 61 10.58 2.29 -15.21
CA ASN A 61 12.00 1.99 -15.22
C ASN A 61 12.59 1.91 -13.80
N MET A 62 12.23 2.85 -12.93
CA MET A 62 12.66 2.84 -11.52
C MET A 62 12.22 1.55 -10.81
N ILE A 63 10.95 1.15 -10.95
CA ILE A 63 10.41 -0.09 -10.36
C ILE A 63 11.12 -1.32 -10.93
N LYS A 64 11.42 -1.35 -12.24
CA LYS A 64 12.18 -2.43 -12.87
C LYS A 64 13.60 -2.56 -12.28
N GLU A 65 14.29 -1.45 -12.04
CA GLU A 65 15.61 -1.47 -11.38
C GLU A 65 15.52 -1.92 -9.92
N GLU A 66 14.52 -1.46 -9.18
CA GLU A 66 14.29 -1.89 -7.79
C GLU A 66 14.02 -3.40 -7.70
N ARG A 67 13.25 -3.96 -8.64
CA ARG A 67 12.99 -5.41 -8.71
C ARG A 67 14.20 -6.25 -9.07
N LYS A 68 15.18 -5.72 -9.82
CA LYS A 68 16.46 -6.43 -10.03
C LYS A 68 17.22 -6.62 -8.73
N GLN A 69 17.13 -5.65 -7.82
CA GLN A 69 17.79 -5.69 -6.51
C GLN A 69 16.96 -6.46 -5.48
N ASN A 70 15.63 -6.32 -5.53
CA ASN A 70 14.68 -6.89 -4.59
C ASN A 70 13.54 -7.60 -5.36
N PRO A 71 13.77 -8.83 -5.87
CA PRO A 71 12.78 -9.52 -6.70
C PRO A 71 11.44 -9.77 -6.01
N ASP A 72 11.47 -9.91 -4.69
CA ASP A 72 10.31 -10.17 -3.83
C ASP A 72 9.65 -8.88 -3.29
N LEU A 73 10.04 -7.70 -3.77
CA LEU A 73 9.41 -6.45 -3.32
C LEU A 73 7.90 -6.46 -3.58
N LEU A 74 7.18 -5.70 -2.75
CA LEU A 74 5.77 -5.43 -2.93
C LEU A 74 5.58 -4.05 -3.54
N LEU A 75 4.56 -3.89 -4.38
CA LEU A 75 4.18 -2.60 -4.97
C LEU A 75 2.68 -2.34 -4.79
N PHE A 76 2.32 -1.24 -4.14
CA PHE A 76 0.92 -0.86 -3.87
C PHE A 76 0.57 0.51 -4.44
N ASP A 77 -0.70 0.73 -4.79
CA ASP A 77 -1.22 2.07 -5.07
C ASP A 77 -2.43 2.38 -4.19
N SER A 78 -2.37 3.53 -3.53
CA SER A 78 -3.39 3.98 -2.59
C SER A 78 -4.55 4.73 -3.23
N GLY A 79 -4.79 4.61 -4.54
CA GLY A 79 -5.98 5.14 -5.21
C GLY A 79 -5.78 6.53 -5.81
N ASP A 80 -6.81 7.03 -6.49
CA ASP A 80 -6.77 8.24 -7.33
C ASP A 80 -5.66 8.19 -8.40
N PHE A 81 -5.57 7.05 -9.09
CA PHE A 81 -4.80 6.99 -10.33
C PHE A 81 -5.57 7.63 -11.50
N SER A 82 -6.88 7.75 -11.36
CA SER A 82 -7.81 8.42 -12.26
C SER A 82 -7.80 9.95 -12.10
N GLN A 83 -8.38 10.65 -13.09
CA GLN A 83 -8.53 12.11 -13.15
C GLN A 83 -7.19 12.86 -13.26
N GLY A 84 -7.17 14.09 -13.78
CA GLY A 84 -6.04 15.02 -13.59
C GLY A 84 -5.32 15.46 -14.87
N SER A 85 -5.40 14.66 -15.94
CA SER A 85 -4.81 15.03 -17.23
C SER A 85 -5.77 14.81 -18.41
N GLY A 86 -5.42 15.37 -19.57
CA GLY A 86 -6.15 15.15 -20.82
C GLY A 86 -6.18 13.67 -21.25
N TYR A 87 -5.23 12.84 -20.81
CA TYR A 87 -5.25 11.41 -21.10
C TYR A 87 -6.48 10.74 -20.47
N TYR A 88 -6.77 11.00 -19.19
CA TYR A 88 -7.97 10.46 -18.56
C TYR A 88 -9.25 10.95 -19.24
N THR A 89 -9.31 12.23 -19.61
CA THR A 89 -10.48 12.79 -20.31
C THR A 89 -10.74 12.11 -21.66
N LEU A 90 -9.69 11.82 -22.43
CA LEU A 90 -9.78 11.25 -23.77
C LEU A 90 -9.93 9.73 -23.78
N PHE A 91 -9.19 9.03 -22.91
CA PHE A 91 -9.06 7.57 -22.90
C PHE A 91 -9.74 6.88 -21.70
N LYS A 92 -10.38 7.66 -20.82
CA LYS A 92 -11.24 7.18 -19.73
C LYS A 92 -10.56 6.17 -18.79
N GLY A 93 -9.25 6.29 -18.57
CA GLY A 93 -8.50 5.42 -17.65
C GLY A 93 -7.74 4.25 -18.30
N GLU A 94 -7.96 3.97 -19.60
CA GLU A 94 -7.34 2.82 -20.26
C GLU A 94 -5.80 2.94 -20.33
N VAL A 95 -5.30 4.17 -20.51
CA VAL A 95 -3.87 4.46 -20.56
C VAL A 95 -3.23 4.20 -19.20
N GLU A 96 -3.87 4.67 -18.13
CA GLU A 96 -3.45 4.53 -16.74
C GLU A 96 -3.36 3.06 -16.36
N ILE A 97 -4.45 2.30 -16.52
CA ILE A 97 -4.48 0.86 -16.22
C ILE A 97 -3.46 0.10 -17.07
N GLY A 98 -3.35 0.42 -18.35
CA GLY A 98 -2.37 -0.21 -19.25
C GLY A 98 -0.93 -0.01 -18.76
N LEU A 99 -0.58 1.19 -18.31
CA LEU A 99 0.76 1.48 -17.80
C LEU A 99 0.99 0.93 -16.38
N MET A 100 -0.03 0.92 -15.52
CA MET A 100 0.04 0.26 -14.20
C MET A 100 0.23 -1.25 -14.33
N ASN A 101 -0.37 -1.88 -15.35
CA ASN A 101 -0.16 -3.29 -15.67
C ASN A 101 1.31 -3.60 -15.98
N GLU A 102 2.02 -2.71 -16.68
CA GLU A 102 3.46 -2.84 -16.95
C GLU A 102 4.33 -2.68 -15.68
N MET A 103 3.81 -2.02 -14.65
CA MET A 103 4.47 -1.89 -13.35
C MET A 103 4.23 -3.10 -12.44
N GLY A 104 3.21 -3.92 -12.71
CA GLY A 104 2.93 -5.14 -11.94
C GLY A 104 2.63 -4.87 -10.46
N TYR A 105 1.66 -4.02 -10.16
CA TYR A 105 1.19 -3.78 -8.78
C TYR A 105 0.70 -5.09 -8.12
N ASP A 106 0.92 -5.21 -6.81
CA ASP A 106 0.44 -6.33 -6.00
C ASP A 106 -0.99 -6.13 -5.49
N ALA A 107 -1.36 -4.87 -5.23
CA ALA A 107 -2.73 -4.45 -4.98
C ALA A 107 -2.88 -2.95 -5.23
N VAL A 108 -4.09 -2.54 -5.60
CA VAL A 108 -4.48 -1.14 -5.77
C VAL A 108 -5.82 -0.93 -5.07
N THR A 109 -5.97 0.17 -4.33
CA THR A 109 -7.26 0.55 -3.73
C THR A 109 -8.02 1.53 -4.61
N ILE A 110 -9.22 1.85 -4.18
CA ILE A 110 -10.14 2.80 -4.81
C ILE A 110 -10.01 4.15 -4.10
N GLY A 111 -9.75 5.19 -4.87
CA GLY A 111 -9.96 6.57 -4.47
C GLY A 111 -11.29 7.13 -4.99
N ASN A 112 -11.59 8.38 -4.65
CA ASN A 112 -12.85 8.99 -5.08
C ASN A 112 -12.89 9.26 -6.60
N HIS A 113 -11.75 9.52 -7.24
CA HIS A 113 -11.70 9.86 -8.66
C HIS A 113 -11.87 8.67 -9.60
N GLU A 114 -11.76 7.43 -9.11
CA GLU A 114 -12.10 6.24 -9.88
C GLU A 114 -13.58 6.22 -10.32
N PHE A 115 -14.45 6.93 -9.60
CA PHE A 115 -15.87 7.05 -9.92
C PHE A 115 -16.21 8.15 -10.93
N ASP A 116 -15.26 8.98 -11.38
CA ASP A 116 -15.55 10.18 -12.17
C ASP A 116 -16.30 9.92 -13.49
N PHE A 117 -16.09 8.74 -14.11
CA PHE A 117 -16.81 8.30 -15.30
C PHE A 117 -17.86 7.20 -15.02
N GLY A 118 -18.26 7.04 -13.76
CA GLY A 118 -19.27 6.09 -13.32
C GLY A 118 -18.76 4.64 -13.22
N MET A 119 -19.53 3.81 -12.52
CA MET A 119 -19.14 2.43 -12.22
C MET A 119 -18.99 1.53 -13.45
N ASP A 120 -19.69 1.79 -14.55
CA ASP A 120 -19.54 0.99 -15.77
C ASP A 120 -18.14 1.15 -16.39
N ASN A 121 -17.64 2.38 -16.44
CA ASN A 121 -16.27 2.64 -16.89
C ASN A 121 -15.26 2.05 -15.90
N MET A 122 -15.48 2.26 -14.59
CA MET A 122 -14.65 1.67 -13.54
C MET A 122 -14.57 0.14 -13.64
N ALA A 123 -15.70 -0.54 -13.88
CA ALA A 123 -15.77 -1.99 -14.07
C ALA A 123 -15.00 -2.44 -15.32
N LYS A 124 -15.08 -1.68 -16.43
CA LYS A 124 -14.27 -1.92 -17.62
C LYS A 124 -12.77 -1.84 -17.30
N LEU A 125 -12.34 -0.78 -16.61
CA LEU A 125 -10.95 -0.61 -16.20
C LEU A 125 -10.47 -1.74 -15.27
N PHE A 126 -11.29 -2.15 -14.32
CA PHE A 126 -10.93 -3.20 -13.37
C PHE A 126 -10.80 -4.58 -14.03
N ARG A 127 -11.59 -4.85 -15.07
CA ARG A 127 -11.42 -6.06 -15.90
C ARG A 127 -10.13 -6.04 -16.73
N MET A 128 -9.60 -4.86 -17.04
CA MET A 128 -8.31 -4.70 -17.74
C MET A 128 -7.11 -4.81 -16.80
N ALA A 129 -7.30 -4.61 -15.49
CA ALA A 129 -6.23 -4.66 -14.51
C ALA A 129 -5.66 -6.08 -14.37
N LYS A 130 -4.32 -6.18 -14.36
CA LYS A 130 -3.56 -7.42 -14.10
C LYS A 130 -3.16 -7.55 -12.63
N PHE A 131 -3.75 -6.73 -11.78
CA PHE A 131 -3.56 -6.65 -10.35
C PHE A 131 -4.92 -6.61 -9.66
N PRO A 132 -5.04 -7.11 -8.43
CA PRO A 132 -6.30 -7.07 -7.71
C PRO A 132 -6.62 -5.65 -7.26
N ILE A 133 -7.89 -5.26 -7.43
CA ILE A 133 -8.46 -4.08 -6.77
C ILE A 133 -8.99 -4.51 -5.40
N VAL A 134 -8.60 -3.78 -4.35
CA VAL A 134 -8.95 -4.09 -2.97
C VAL A 134 -9.66 -2.89 -2.34
N CYS A 135 -10.84 -3.09 -1.78
CA CYS A 135 -11.52 -2.09 -0.95
C CYS A 135 -12.46 -2.81 0.02
N SER A 136 -12.24 -2.61 1.32
CA SER A 136 -12.91 -3.36 2.38
C SER A 136 -14.21 -2.72 2.85
N ASN A 137 -14.30 -1.39 2.79
CA ASN A 137 -15.40 -0.62 3.38
C ASN A 137 -16.40 -0.06 2.35
N TYR A 138 -16.31 -0.51 1.10
CA TYR A 138 -17.36 -0.35 0.10
C TYR A 138 -18.00 -1.72 -0.15
N ASP A 139 -19.24 -1.90 0.30
CA ASP A 139 -20.04 -3.05 -0.11
C ASP A 139 -20.55 -2.80 -1.53
N CYS A 140 -20.06 -3.61 -2.47
CA CYS A 140 -20.35 -3.53 -3.89
C CYS A 140 -21.44 -4.53 -4.32
N LYS A 141 -22.09 -5.21 -3.39
CA LYS A 141 -23.10 -6.23 -3.70
C LYS A 141 -24.26 -5.68 -4.53
N GLY A 142 -24.63 -6.39 -5.58
CA GLY A 142 -25.67 -5.99 -6.52
C GLY A 142 -25.25 -4.94 -7.54
N THR A 143 -23.97 -4.53 -7.55
CA THR A 143 -23.43 -3.57 -8.51
C THR A 143 -22.56 -4.26 -9.56
N VAL A 144 -22.18 -3.53 -10.61
CA VAL A 144 -21.24 -4.02 -11.64
C VAL A 144 -19.81 -4.27 -11.12
N LEU A 145 -19.53 -3.90 -9.88
CA LEU A 145 -18.24 -4.05 -9.21
C LEU A 145 -18.16 -5.25 -8.25
N GLU A 146 -19.27 -5.96 -7.99
CA GLU A 146 -19.38 -7.01 -6.94
C GLU A 146 -18.25 -8.04 -6.99
N ASP A 147 -17.94 -8.58 -8.18
CA ASP A 147 -16.89 -9.59 -8.36
C ASP A 147 -15.52 -9.02 -8.74
N LEU A 148 -15.42 -7.70 -8.91
CA LEU A 148 -14.21 -7.01 -9.36
C LEU A 148 -13.40 -6.43 -8.20
N VAL A 149 -14.07 -6.12 -7.09
CA VAL A 149 -13.46 -5.50 -5.91
C VAL A 149 -13.37 -6.52 -4.79
N LYS A 150 -12.15 -6.84 -4.37
CA LYS A 150 -11.93 -7.77 -3.27
C LYS A 150 -11.94 -7.02 -1.93
N PRO A 151 -12.54 -7.58 -0.88
CA PRO A 151 -12.48 -6.94 0.43
C PRO A 151 -11.08 -7.01 1.06
N TYR A 152 -10.31 -8.06 0.77
CA TYR A 152 -8.93 -8.24 1.19
C TYR A 152 -8.24 -9.24 0.25
N ILE A 153 -6.92 -9.32 0.32
CA ILE A 153 -6.13 -10.38 -0.31
C ILE A 153 -5.07 -10.90 0.65
N THR A 154 -4.49 -12.06 0.31
CA THR A 154 -3.26 -12.53 0.95
C THR A 154 -2.17 -12.73 -0.10
N LEU A 155 -0.96 -12.34 0.26
CA LEU A 155 0.24 -12.45 -0.56
C LEU A 155 1.29 -13.27 0.20
N ARG A 156 2.22 -13.86 -0.53
CA ARG A 156 3.35 -14.58 0.06
C ARG A 156 4.66 -14.10 -0.56
N ARG A 157 5.65 -13.83 0.28
CA ARG A 157 7.04 -13.52 -0.09
C ARG A 157 7.96 -14.38 0.77
N GLY A 158 8.57 -15.39 0.14
CA GLY A 158 9.24 -16.46 0.87
C GLY A 158 8.31 -17.16 1.86
N ASP A 159 8.65 -17.09 3.13
CA ASP A 159 7.90 -17.69 4.24
C ASP A 159 6.96 -16.73 4.98
N VAL A 160 6.90 -15.47 4.55
CA VAL A 160 6.05 -14.44 5.15
C VAL A 160 4.72 -14.41 4.41
N LYS A 161 3.61 -14.59 5.14
CA LYS A 161 2.25 -14.39 4.62
C LYS A 161 1.78 -12.98 4.98
N ILE A 162 1.52 -12.16 3.97
CA ILE A 162 1.08 -10.77 4.10
C ILE A 162 -0.42 -10.70 3.84
N GLY A 163 -1.17 -10.12 4.77
CA GLY A 163 -2.57 -9.75 4.59
C GLY A 163 -2.67 -8.31 4.13
N VAL A 164 -3.47 -8.04 3.11
CA VAL A 164 -3.71 -6.70 2.60
C VAL A 164 -5.20 -6.44 2.59
N PHE A 165 -5.62 -5.38 3.26
CA PHE A 165 -6.97 -4.83 3.20
C PHE A 165 -6.86 -3.34 2.83
N ALA A 166 -7.98 -2.70 2.54
CA ALA A 166 -7.96 -1.34 2.03
C ALA A 166 -9.19 -0.54 2.44
N LEU A 167 -9.03 0.76 2.63
CA LEU A 167 -10.10 1.66 3.06
C LEU A 167 -10.19 2.84 2.10
N ALA A 168 -11.41 3.30 1.84
CA ALA A 168 -11.70 4.40 0.93
C ALA A 168 -12.68 5.40 1.57
N PRO A 169 -12.69 6.68 1.16
CA PRO A 169 -13.38 7.74 1.89
C PRO A 169 -14.89 7.67 1.70
N LYS A 170 -15.67 8.40 2.48
CA LYS A 170 -17.12 8.48 2.27
C LYS A 170 -17.42 9.24 0.97
N LEU A 171 -18.12 8.60 0.04
CA LEU A 171 -18.33 9.13 -1.32
C LEU A 171 -19.22 10.39 -1.37
N LYS A 172 -20.20 10.50 -0.46
CA LYS A 172 -21.14 11.63 -0.45
C LYS A 172 -20.41 12.96 -0.27
N GLY A 173 -20.51 13.82 -1.27
CA GLY A 173 -19.85 15.14 -1.31
C GLY A 173 -18.48 15.13 -1.99
N LEU A 174 -17.92 13.97 -2.32
CA LEU A 174 -16.69 13.81 -3.10
C LEU A 174 -16.98 13.33 -4.53
N VAL A 175 -18.01 12.52 -4.70
CA VAL A 175 -18.41 11.90 -5.96
C VAL A 175 -19.84 12.33 -6.30
N PHE A 176 -20.15 12.43 -7.60
CA PHE A 176 -21.51 12.64 -8.07
C PHE A 176 -22.38 11.43 -7.71
N ASP A 177 -23.50 11.62 -7.01
CA ASP A 177 -24.31 10.52 -6.45
C ASP A 177 -24.67 9.45 -7.49
N GLY A 178 -25.01 9.86 -8.72
CA GLY A 178 -25.35 8.96 -9.84
C GLY A 178 -24.20 8.06 -10.31
N ASN A 179 -22.94 8.41 -9.99
CA ASN A 179 -21.77 7.63 -10.39
C ASN A 179 -21.43 6.50 -9.42
N CYS A 180 -22.04 6.44 -8.23
CA CYS A 180 -21.77 5.44 -7.20
C CYS A 180 -23.04 4.82 -6.60
N GLU A 181 -24.16 4.87 -7.32
CA GLU A 181 -25.43 4.29 -6.85
C GLU A 181 -25.30 2.80 -6.51
N GLY A 182 -25.83 2.38 -5.37
CA GLY A 182 -25.76 1.00 -4.90
C GLY A 182 -24.50 0.65 -4.09
N ILE A 183 -23.46 1.49 -4.11
CA ILE A 183 -22.31 1.32 -3.20
C ILE A 183 -22.71 1.69 -1.78
N THR A 184 -22.55 0.75 -0.85
CA THR A 184 -22.80 1.01 0.57
C THR A 184 -21.48 1.27 1.30
N PHE A 185 -21.35 2.46 1.86
CA PHE A 185 -20.21 2.83 2.71
C PHE A 185 -20.35 2.21 4.10
N LEU A 186 -19.37 1.40 4.49
CA LEU A 186 -19.27 0.80 5.82
C LEU A 186 -18.37 1.65 6.73
N ASP A 187 -18.61 1.61 8.04
CA ASP A 187 -17.74 2.32 8.98
C ASP A 187 -16.30 1.80 8.87
N PRO A 188 -15.30 2.65 8.56
CA PRO A 188 -13.94 2.20 8.31
C PRO A 188 -13.25 1.57 9.52
N ALA A 189 -13.54 2.01 10.76
CA ALA A 189 -12.89 1.47 11.95
C ALA A 189 -13.41 0.06 12.27
N GLU A 190 -14.73 -0.13 12.24
CA GLU A 190 -15.34 -1.45 12.41
C GLU A 190 -14.88 -2.42 11.30
N THR A 191 -14.84 -1.93 10.07
CA THR A 191 -14.41 -2.70 8.89
C THR A 191 -12.94 -3.09 8.98
N ALA A 192 -12.06 -2.15 9.36
CA ALA A 192 -10.64 -2.41 9.53
C ALA A 192 -10.42 -3.48 10.59
N GLN A 193 -11.03 -3.35 11.79
CA GLN A 193 -10.86 -4.35 12.84
C GLN A 193 -11.34 -5.74 12.39
N LYS A 194 -12.48 -5.82 11.68
CA LYS A 194 -12.99 -7.08 11.13
C LYS A 194 -11.97 -7.75 10.19
N TYR A 195 -11.41 -7.02 9.24
CA TYR A 195 -10.47 -7.63 8.28
C TYR A 195 -9.09 -7.88 8.87
N ILE A 196 -8.61 -7.05 9.81
CA ILE A 196 -7.41 -7.35 10.59
C ILE A 196 -7.59 -8.68 11.34
N ASP A 197 -8.75 -8.87 11.98
CA ASP A 197 -9.06 -10.11 12.69
C ASP A 197 -9.09 -11.33 11.77
N ILE A 198 -9.72 -11.22 10.60
CA ILE A 198 -9.71 -12.30 9.58
C ILE A 198 -8.27 -12.61 9.16
N LEU A 199 -7.50 -11.60 8.77
CA LEU A 199 -6.13 -11.75 8.28
C LEU A 199 -5.20 -12.36 9.34
N ARG A 200 -5.31 -11.94 10.59
CA ARG A 200 -4.48 -12.47 11.69
C ARG A 200 -4.95 -13.85 12.16
N LYS A 201 -6.22 -13.99 12.48
CA LYS A 201 -6.74 -15.14 13.24
C LYS A 201 -7.11 -16.29 12.32
N GLN A 202 -7.63 -16.03 11.13
CA GLN A 202 -8.11 -17.05 10.20
C GLN A 202 -7.04 -17.33 9.13
N GLU A 203 -6.58 -16.29 8.44
CA GLU A 203 -5.58 -16.43 7.38
C GLU A 203 -4.16 -16.68 7.92
N LYS A 204 -3.90 -16.39 9.20
CA LYS A 204 -2.59 -16.54 9.84
C LYS A 204 -1.50 -15.71 9.15
N CYS A 205 -1.83 -14.47 8.78
CA CYS A 205 -0.88 -13.52 8.20
C CYS A 205 0.12 -13.02 9.26
N ASP A 206 1.41 -13.08 8.93
CA ASP A 206 2.52 -12.58 9.74
C ASP A 206 2.58 -11.04 9.72
N LEU A 207 2.12 -10.42 8.63
CA LEU A 207 2.06 -8.97 8.44
C LEU A 207 0.67 -8.58 7.95
N VAL A 208 0.11 -7.48 8.46
CA VAL A 208 -1.15 -6.89 7.98
C VAL A 208 -0.93 -5.43 7.57
N ILE A 209 -1.13 -5.15 6.28
CA ILE A 209 -0.97 -3.82 5.67
C ILE A 209 -2.35 -3.30 5.27
N CYS A 210 -2.62 -2.02 5.58
CA CYS A 210 -3.72 -1.27 5.00
C CYS A 210 -3.23 -0.42 3.84
N VAL A 211 -3.88 -0.53 2.67
CA VAL A 211 -3.73 0.42 1.56
C VAL A 211 -4.92 1.38 1.62
N SER A 212 -4.69 2.59 2.12
CA SER A 212 -5.75 3.52 2.52
C SER A 212 -5.84 4.74 1.61
N HIS A 213 -7.06 5.09 1.23
CA HIS A 213 -7.43 6.35 0.59
C HIS A 213 -8.31 7.22 1.53
N LEU A 214 -8.18 7.04 2.85
CA LEU A 214 -8.93 7.84 3.83
C LEU A 214 -8.33 9.23 4.06
N GLY A 215 -7.01 9.35 3.92
CA GLY A 215 -6.29 10.60 4.09
C GLY A 215 -5.74 10.83 5.49
N TRP A 216 -4.74 11.70 5.55
CA TRP A 216 -4.09 12.13 6.78
C TRP A 216 -4.62 13.50 7.21
N SER A 217 -5.63 13.51 8.09
CA SER A 217 -6.31 14.72 8.56
C SER A 217 -6.94 14.52 9.95
N THR A 218 -7.64 15.55 10.45
CA THR A 218 -8.44 15.48 11.68
C THR A 218 -9.88 15.01 11.46
N ASP A 219 -10.25 14.63 10.24
CA ASP A 219 -11.62 14.20 9.94
C ASP A 219 -11.95 12.87 10.62
N LYS A 220 -13.23 12.66 10.94
CA LYS A 220 -13.72 11.46 11.65
C LYS A 220 -13.19 10.15 11.07
N TYR A 221 -13.05 10.09 9.74
CA TYR A 221 -12.65 8.90 9.01
C TYR A 221 -11.24 8.98 8.42
N SER A 222 -10.39 9.88 8.91
CA SER A 222 -8.97 9.89 8.52
C SER A 222 -8.24 8.66 9.03
N ASP A 223 -7.08 8.36 8.44
CA ASP A 223 -6.21 7.27 8.89
C ASP A 223 -5.90 7.36 10.38
N GLN A 224 -5.61 8.57 10.88
CA GLN A 224 -5.29 8.79 12.30
C GLN A 224 -6.45 8.41 13.21
N GLN A 225 -7.67 8.84 12.87
CA GLN A 225 -8.86 8.57 13.68
C GLN A 225 -9.28 7.11 13.63
N VAL A 226 -9.23 6.49 12.45
CA VAL A 226 -9.60 5.09 12.26
C VAL A 226 -8.63 4.16 12.98
N PHE A 227 -7.32 4.35 12.78
CA PHE A 227 -6.33 3.42 13.33
C PHE A 227 -6.16 3.54 14.85
N SER A 228 -6.54 4.67 15.46
CA SER A 228 -6.62 4.80 16.92
C SER A 228 -7.67 3.92 17.60
N GLN A 229 -8.61 3.36 16.83
CA GLN A 229 -9.72 2.56 17.34
C GLN A 229 -9.53 1.05 17.11
N VAL A 230 -8.49 0.65 16.37
CA VAL A 230 -8.23 -0.75 16.00
C VAL A 230 -6.90 -1.22 16.56
N GLU A 231 -6.65 -2.53 16.50
CA GLU A 231 -5.37 -3.12 16.87
C GLU A 231 -4.97 -4.22 15.88
N GLY A 232 -3.66 -4.43 15.71
CA GLY A 232 -3.09 -5.54 14.93
C GLY A 232 -2.72 -5.23 13.47
N CYS A 233 -2.91 -3.98 13.02
CA CYS A 233 -2.33 -3.47 11.78
C CYS A 233 -0.83 -3.17 11.99
N ASP A 234 0.00 -3.39 10.97
CA ASP A 234 1.45 -3.15 11.04
C ASP A 234 1.92 -1.96 10.20
N LEU A 235 1.17 -1.57 9.18
CA LEU A 235 1.56 -0.51 8.26
C LEU A 235 0.33 0.04 7.53
N VAL A 236 0.27 1.36 7.40
CA VAL A 236 -0.73 2.06 6.59
C VAL A 236 -0.03 2.82 5.47
N LEU A 237 -0.49 2.60 4.24
CA LEU A 237 -0.02 3.28 3.03
C LEU A 237 -1.14 4.22 2.58
N GLY A 238 -0.99 5.52 2.84
CA GLY A 238 -2.06 6.52 2.70
C GLY A 238 -2.18 7.14 1.30
N GLY A 239 -3.26 7.90 1.09
CA GLY A 239 -3.61 8.63 -0.14
C GLY A 239 -4.58 9.79 0.16
N HIS A 240 -5.30 10.31 -0.82
CA HIS A 240 -6.39 11.30 -0.70
C HIS A 240 -5.97 12.74 -0.39
N THR A 241 -5.24 12.97 0.72
CA THR A 241 -4.92 14.33 1.20
C THR A 241 -3.70 14.97 0.54
N HIS A 242 -3.04 14.25 -0.37
CA HIS A 242 -1.79 14.66 -1.03
C HIS A 242 -0.66 15.02 -0.04
N THR A 243 -0.71 14.43 1.16
CA THR A 243 0.29 14.69 2.21
C THR A 243 1.63 14.13 1.75
N TYR A 244 2.67 14.97 1.75
CA TYR A 244 4.04 14.49 1.53
C TYR A 244 4.72 14.31 2.89
N MET A 245 5.06 13.06 3.21
CA MET A 245 5.73 12.68 4.44
C MET A 245 7.22 12.43 4.15
N PRO A 246 8.12 13.39 4.44
CA PRO A 246 9.56 13.20 4.21
C PRO A 246 10.19 12.18 5.19
N VAL A 247 9.49 11.88 6.28
CA VAL A 247 9.80 10.85 7.26
C VAL A 247 8.52 10.09 7.58
N LEU A 248 8.65 8.84 8.01
CA LEU A 248 7.52 8.01 8.40
C LEU A 248 6.77 8.64 9.58
N GLU A 249 5.46 8.83 9.42
CA GLU A 249 4.59 9.29 10.50
C GLU A 249 4.02 8.08 11.26
N TYR A 250 3.45 8.34 12.43
CA TYR A 250 2.91 7.28 13.28
C TYR A 250 1.57 7.67 13.88
N THR A 251 0.71 6.68 14.07
CA THR A 251 -0.53 6.82 14.83
C THR A 251 -0.62 5.71 15.88
N PRO A 252 -0.98 6.01 17.15
CA PRO A 252 -1.17 4.98 18.15
C PRO A 252 -2.41 4.14 17.79
N ASP A 253 -2.30 2.83 17.93
CA ASP A 253 -3.44 1.92 17.86
C ASP A 253 -4.27 1.96 19.17
N LYS A 254 -5.35 1.18 19.24
CA LYS A 254 -6.22 1.08 20.42
C LYS A 254 -5.47 0.69 21.72
N LYS A 255 -4.32 0.03 21.60
CA LYS A 255 -3.46 -0.41 22.71
C LYS A 255 -2.24 0.52 22.90
N GLY A 256 -2.14 1.60 22.14
CA GLY A 256 -1.03 2.55 22.17
C GLY A 256 0.22 2.10 21.39
N LYS A 257 0.17 0.99 20.65
CA LYS A 257 1.27 0.59 19.75
C LYS A 257 1.31 1.58 18.59
N GLN A 258 2.48 2.13 18.30
CA GLN A 258 2.65 3.03 17.16
C GLN A 258 2.59 2.25 15.84
N ILE A 259 1.62 2.58 14.99
CA ILE A 259 1.49 2.06 13.63
C ILE A 259 2.18 3.06 12.68
N PRO A 260 3.17 2.64 11.89
CA PRO A 260 3.76 3.49 10.86
C PRO A 260 2.75 3.81 9.74
N VAL A 261 2.77 5.06 9.27
CA VAL A 261 1.93 5.58 8.20
C VAL A 261 2.80 6.38 7.23
N ASP A 262 2.66 6.12 5.93
CA ASP A 262 3.40 6.83 4.88
C ASP A 262 2.47 7.35 3.78
N GLN A 263 2.79 8.52 3.21
CA GLN A 263 2.10 9.10 2.05
C GLN A 263 3.06 9.99 1.25
N ASN A 264 2.99 9.93 -0.09
CA ASN A 264 4.05 10.42 -0.97
C ASN A 264 3.63 11.61 -1.85
N GLY A 265 2.82 12.51 -1.30
CA GLY A 265 2.35 13.68 -2.01
C GLY A 265 1.32 13.29 -3.08
N LYS A 266 1.53 13.74 -4.33
CA LYS A 266 0.68 13.38 -5.47
C LYS A 266 1.47 13.32 -6.77
N HIS A 267 0.78 12.96 -7.86
CA HIS A 267 1.31 12.76 -9.21
C HIS A 267 2.35 11.64 -9.30
N ALA A 268 2.58 10.94 -8.17
CA ALA A 268 3.76 10.12 -7.91
C ALA A 268 5.04 10.79 -8.43
N ALA A 269 5.21 12.06 -8.05
CA ALA A 269 6.50 12.75 -8.12
C ALA A 269 7.54 12.07 -7.21
N PHE A 270 7.05 11.40 -6.15
CA PHE A 270 7.78 10.51 -5.27
C PHE A 270 7.16 9.10 -5.32
N VAL A 271 7.97 8.09 -5.01
CA VAL A 271 7.54 6.70 -4.78
C VAL A 271 8.06 6.34 -3.40
N GLY A 272 7.16 5.99 -2.49
CA GLY A 272 7.53 5.59 -1.14
C GLY A 272 8.32 4.29 -1.19
N LYS A 273 9.40 4.19 -0.42
CA LYS A 273 10.21 2.98 -0.28
C LYS A 273 10.44 2.68 1.19
N LEU A 274 9.77 1.64 1.67
CA LEU A 274 9.86 1.18 3.05
C LEU A 274 10.61 -0.15 3.07
N VAL A 275 11.54 -0.30 4.03
CA VAL A 275 12.27 -1.56 4.26
C VAL A 275 11.84 -2.09 5.61
N LEU A 276 10.98 -3.11 5.60
CA LEU A 276 10.46 -3.73 6.81
C LEU A 276 11.44 -4.79 7.27
N ASN A 277 11.93 -4.64 8.50
CA ASN A 277 12.72 -5.66 9.18
C ASN A 277 11.77 -6.62 9.90
N LEU A 278 11.71 -7.86 9.42
CA LEU A 278 10.83 -8.88 9.98
C LEU A 278 11.57 -9.65 11.08
N GLU A 279 11.13 -9.47 12.32
CA GLU A 279 11.60 -10.26 13.46
C GLU A 279 10.83 -11.59 13.51
N LYS A 280 11.56 -12.70 13.65
CA LYS A 280 11.01 -14.04 13.82
C LYS A 280 11.36 -14.63 15.17
#